data_AF-A0A3R7B3V5-F1
#
_entry.id   AF-A0A3R7B3V5-F1
#
_cell.length_a   1.000
_cell.length_b   1.000
_cell.length_c   1.000
_cell.angle_alpha   90.00
_cell.angle_beta   90.00
_cell.angle_gamma   90.00
#
_symmetry.space_group_name_H-M   'P 1'
#
loop_
_entity.id
_entity.type
_entity.pdbx_description
1 polymer ?
#
loop_
_entity_poly.entity_id
_entity_poly.type
_entity_poly.pdbx_seq_one_letter_code
_entity_poly.pdbx_strand_id
1 'polypeptide(L)'
;MEFPERVYTKNEVKKAKELIDKGYKHRLTTKGTKEFKQKVRDALKLVKTAGYYDFLKTYIRSIIEIDGLTQLRESEAAIWANKYAVKNPVDAASFFIQKAYHMKEYLEGKLYYGGEAEKRSCEERIHFLEVLKKKTRKKEIKEECERLLNLWSESYLVY
;
A
#
# COMPACT_ATOMS: atom_id res chain seq x y z
N MET A 1 -0.14 -24.87 -1.57
CA MET A 1 -1.56 -24.46 -1.61
C MET A 1 -1.65 -23.13 -2.34
N GLU A 2 -2.64 -22.98 -3.20
CA GLU A 2 -2.81 -21.78 -4.02
C GLU A 2 -3.66 -20.72 -3.29
N PHE A 3 -3.26 -19.46 -3.43
CA PHE A 3 -4.00 -18.33 -2.89
C PHE A 3 -5.30 -18.15 -3.69
N PRO A 4 -6.45 -17.89 -3.04
CA PRO A 4 -7.74 -17.76 -3.73
C PRO A 4 -7.70 -16.79 -4.91
N GLU A 5 -8.34 -17.13 -6.02
CA GLU A 5 -8.43 -16.22 -7.17
C GLU A 5 -9.04 -14.89 -6.74
N ARG A 6 -10.12 -14.97 -5.93
CA ARG A 6 -10.81 -13.85 -5.32
C ARG A 6 -10.88 -13.98 -3.80
N VAL A 7 -10.93 -12.85 -3.11
CA VAL A 7 -11.08 -12.77 -1.65
C VAL A 7 -12.38 -12.02 -1.33
N TYR A 8 -13.52 -12.70 -1.40
CA TYR A 8 -14.83 -12.04 -1.26
C TYR A 8 -15.75 -12.74 -0.24
N THR A 9 -15.85 -14.06 -0.32
CA THR A 9 -16.66 -14.86 0.61
C THR A 9 -15.91 -15.11 1.91
N LYS A 10 -16.64 -15.39 3.01
CA LYS A 10 -16.04 -15.72 4.31
C LYS A 10 -15.02 -16.87 4.21
N ASN A 11 -15.31 -17.88 3.38
CA ASN A 11 -14.42 -19.03 3.17
C ASN A 11 -13.13 -18.62 2.42
N GLU A 12 -13.25 -17.76 1.41
CA GLU A 12 -12.09 -17.24 0.67
C GLU A 12 -11.20 -16.35 1.55
N VAL A 13 -11.81 -15.46 2.34
CA VAL A 13 -11.10 -14.61 3.31
C VAL A 13 -10.34 -15.48 4.32
N LYS A 14 -11.01 -16.48 4.90
CA LYS A 14 -10.39 -17.42 5.84
C LYS A 14 -9.20 -18.16 5.20
N LYS A 15 -9.38 -18.71 3.99
CA LYS A 15 -8.33 -19.43 3.27
C LYS A 15 -7.15 -18.52 2.91
N ALA A 16 -7.41 -17.30 2.46
CA ALA A 16 -6.37 -16.31 2.17
C ALA A 16 -5.56 -15.98 3.43
N LYS A 17 -6.24 -15.74 4.55
CA LYS A 17 -5.61 -15.49 5.85
C LYS A 17 -4.76 -16.68 6.31
N GLU A 18 -5.27 -17.91 6.28
CA GLU A 18 -4.52 -19.11 6.68
C GLU A 18 -3.23 -19.30 5.88
N LEU A 19 -3.22 -18.94 4.59
CA LEU A 19 -2.02 -19.00 3.76
C LEU A 19 -1.01 -17.93 4.15
N ILE A 20 -1.45 -16.69 4.37
CA ILE A 20 -0.59 -15.59 4.83
C ILE A 20 0.00 -15.91 6.20
N ASP A 21 -0.78 -16.44 7.13
CA ASP A 21 -0.34 -16.83 8.47
C ASP A 21 0.72 -17.96 8.40
N LYS A 22 0.67 -18.81 7.36
CA LYS A 22 1.69 -19.82 7.04
C LYS A 22 2.91 -19.26 6.26
N GLY A 23 2.98 -17.94 6.07
CA GLY A 23 4.10 -17.26 5.41
C GLY A 23 3.97 -17.13 3.89
N TYR A 24 2.79 -17.33 3.31
CA TYR A 24 2.56 -17.08 1.88
C TYR A 24 2.86 -15.62 1.53
N LYS A 25 3.55 -15.42 0.40
CA LYS A 25 3.87 -14.10 -0.16
C LYS A 25 3.57 -14.11 -1.65
N HIS A 26 2.86 -13.09 -2.14
CA HIS A 26 2.58 -12.96 -3.56
C HIS A 26 3.85 -12.64 -4.34
N ARG A 27 3.85 -13.04 -5.61
CA ARG A 27 4.68 -12.41 -6.63
C ARG A 27 3.98 -11.13 -7.09
N LEU A 28 4.36 -9.99 -6.53
CA LEU A 28 3.77 -8.70 -6.88
C LEU A 28 3.91 -8.42 -8.38
N THR A 29 2.79 -8.13 -9.04
CA THR A 29 2.75 -7.77 -10.48
C THR A 29 2.27 -6.34 -10.70
N THR A 30 2.64 -5.75 -11.83
CA THR A 30 2.18 -4.40 -12.22
C THR A 30 1.59 -4.44 -13.62
N LYS A 31 0.33 -3.99 -13.77
CA LYS A 31 -0.40 -3.93 -15.04
C LYS A 31 -0.70 -2.47 -15.39
N GLY A 32 -0.55 -2.12 -16.66
CA GLY A 32 -0.67 -0.74 -17.14
C GLY A 32 0.33 -0.40 -18.23
N THR A 33 0.32 0.87 -18.62
CA THR A 33 1.22 1.52 -19.58
C THR A 33 2.68 1.46 -19.12
N LYS A 34 3.60 1.67 -20.06
CA LYS A 34 5.05 1.68 -19.79
C LYS A 34 5.43 2.76 -18.77
N GLU A 35 4.83 3.94 -18.89
CA GLU A 35 5.06 5.07 -17.99
C GLU A 35 4.60 4.75 -16.56
N PHE A 36 3.36 4.25 -16.41
CA PHE A 36 2.83 3.83 -15.12
C PHE A 36 3.71 2.77 -14.45
N LYS A 37 4.10 1.73 -15.21
CA LYS A 37 5.00 0.68 -14.71
C LYS A 37 6.37 1.23 -14.28
N GLN A 38 6.88 2.29 -14.91
CA GLN A 38 8.11 2.94 -14.46
C GLN A 38 7.90 3.65 -13.13
N LYS A 39 6.84 4.46 -13.02
CA LYS A 39 6.50 5.18 -11.78
C LYS A 39 6.25 4.24 -10.59
N VAL A 40 5.50 3.16 -10.79
CA VAL A 40 5.30 2.12 -9.77
C VAL A 40 6.63 1.47 -9.37
N ARG A 41 7.52 1.18 -10.32
CA ARG A 41 8.86 0.63 -9.99
C ARG A 41 9.66 1.58 -9.13
N ASP A 42 9.59 2.89 -9.36
CA ASP A 42 10.31 3.86 -8.56
C ASP A 42 9.75 3.97 -7.14
N ALA A 43 8.43 3.93 -6.97
CA ALA A 43 7.80 3.81 -5.65
C ALA A 43 8.20 2.49 -4.94
N LEU A 44 8.21 1.36 -5.64
CA LEU A 44 8.60 0.07 -5.07
C LEU A 44 10.07 0.02 -4.63
N LYS A 45 10.97 0.77 -5.27
CA LYS A 45 12.35 0.93 -4.78
C LYS A 45 12.38 1.59 -3.40
N LEU A 46 11.55 2.61 -3.18
CA LEU A 46 11.44 3.28 -1.88
C LEU A 46 10.85 2.35 -0.81
N VAL A 47 9.82 1.58 -1.17
CA VAL A 47 9.27 0.53 -0.29
C VAL A 47 10.35 -0.47 0.13
N LYS A 48 11.21 -0.90 -0.80
CA LYS A 48 12.35 -1.78 -0.50
C LYS A 48 13.37 -1.12 0.42
N THR A 49 13.74 0.14 0.16
CA THR A 49 14.65 0.92 1.02
C THR A 49 14.13 1.01 2.46
N ALA A 50 12.81 1.17 2.64
CA ALA A 50 12.20 1.22 3.96
C ALA A 50 12.15 -0.17 4.66
N GLY A 51 12.29 -1.27 3.92
CA GLY A 51 12.17 -2.64 4.42
C GLY A 51 10.74 -3.21 4.40
N TYR A 52 9.81 -2.54 3.71
CA TYR A 52 8.38 -2.90 3.70
C TYR A 52 7.97 -3.77 2.51
N TYR A 53 8.91 -4.18 1.65
CA TYR A 53 8.56 -4.89 0.41
C TYR A 53 7.95 -6.27 0.66
N ASP A 54 8.44 -6.97 1.67
CA ASP A 54 7.88 -8.26 2.08
C ASP A 54 6.49 -8.11 2.67
N PHE A 55 6.26 -7.09 3.49
CA PHE A 55 4.94 -6.75 3.99
C PHE A 55 3.97 -6.44 2.83
N LEU A 56 4.36 -5.55 1.91
CA LEU A 56 3.54 -5.17 0.77
C LEU A 56 3.12 -6.40 -0.06
N LYS A 57 4.06 -7.27 -0.42
CA LYS A 57 3.77 -8.44 -1.26
C LYS A 57 3.07 -9.57 -0.49
N THR A 58 3.02 -9.54 0.84
CA THR A 58 2.18 -10.46 1.61
C THR A 58 0.70 -10.18 1.38
N TYR A 59 0.32 -8.89 1.34
CA TYR A 59 -1.09 -8.50 1.27
C TYR A 59 -1.54 -8.08 -0.14
N ILE A 60 -0.64 -7.58 -0.97
CA ILE A 60 -0.95 -7.07 -2.31
C ILE A 60 -0.37 -7.99 -3.38
N ARG A 61 -1.24 -8.49 -4.26
CA ARG A 61 -0.90 -9.31 -5.42
C ARG A 61 -0.53 -8.48 -6.64
N SER A 62 -1.22 -7.36 -6.86
CA SER A 62 -1.00 -6.55 -8.06
C SER A 62 -1.28 -5.06 -7.88
N ILE A 63 -0.58 -4.24 -8.65
CA ILE A 63 -0.85 -2.81 -8.82
C ILE A 63 -1.29 -2.60 -10.27
N ILE A 64 -2.49 -2.08 -10.47
CA ILE A 64 -3.17 -2.02 -11.78
C ILE A 64 -3.48 -0.57 -12.11
N GLU A 65 -3.07 -0.13 -13.30
CA GLU A 65 -3.44 1.18 -13.84
C GLU A 65 -4.92 1.22 -14.20
N ILE A 66 -5.59 2.29 -13.77
CA ILE A 66 -6.98 2.60 -14.13
C ILE A 66 -7.14 4.09 -14.41
N ASP A 67 -8.21 4.48 -15.10
CA ASP A 67 -8.54 5.90 -15.32
C ASP A 67 -9.38 6.51 -14.18
N GLY A 68 -9.91 5.67 -13.28
CA GLY A 68 -10.82 6.08 -12.21
C GLY A 68 -10.14 6.45 -10.88
N LEU A 69 -10.92 6.34 -9.80
CA LEU A 69 -10.47 6.60 -8.44
C LEU A 69 -9.52 5.51 -7.94
N THR A 70 -8.34 5.94 -7.50
CA THR A 70 -7.33 5.09 -6.88
C THR A 70 -7.86 4.49 -5.57
N GLN A 71 -7.79 3.17 -5.43
CA GLN A 71 -8.37 2.44 -4.29
C GLN A 71 -7.75 1.06 -4.11
N LEU A 72 -8.01 0.43 -2.96
CA LEU A 72 -7.82 -1.00 -2.77
C LEU A 72 -9.00 -1.74 -3.42
N ARG A 73 -8.73 -2.88 -4.04
CA ARG A 73 -9.68 -3.90 -4.46
C ARG A 73 -9.39 -5.17 -3.69
N GLU A 74 -10.07 -5.34 -2.57
CA GLU A 74 -9.88 -6.42 -1.62
C GLU A 74 -10.09 -7.78 -2.29
N SER A 75 -11.17 -7.89 -3.09
CA SER A 75 -11.51 -9.11 -3.82
C SER A 75 -10.42 -9.57 -4.78
N GLU A 76 -9.55 -8.67 -5.24
CA GLU A 76 -8.43 -8.98 -6.14
C GLU A 76 -7.07 -8.98 -5.42
N ALA A 77 -7.04 -8.61 -4.13
CA ALA A 77 -5.82 -8.23 -3.41
C ALA A 77 -4.98 -7.23 -4.22
N ALA A 78 -5.63 -6.26 -4.86
CA ALA A 78 -5.01 -5.38 -5.84
C ALA A 78 -5.16 -3.90 -5.47
N ILE A 79 -4.14 -3.11 -5.78
CA ILE A 79 -4.24 -1.65 -5.74
C ILE A 79 -4.57 -1.18 -7.15
N TRP A 80 -5.74 -0.58 -7.32
CA TRP A 80 -6.08 0.16 -8.52
C TRP A 80 -5.56 1.59 -8.35
N ALA A 81 -4.70 2.06 -9.26
CA ALA A 81 -4.11 3.39 -9.17
C ALA A 81 -4.15 4.09 -10.53
N ASN A 82 -4.51 5.36 -10.53
CA ASN A 82 -4.42 6.18 -11.74
C ASN A 82 -3.02 6.80 -11.92
N LYS A 83 -2.76 7.32 -13.12
CA LYS A 83 -1.47 7.92 -13.49
C LYS A 83 -1.03 9.09 -12.59
N TYR A 84 -1.98 9.76 -11.94
CA TYR A 84 -1.71 10.90 -11.06
C TYR A 84 -1.28 10.42 -9.67
N ALA A 85 -1.90 9.36 -9.15
CA ALA A 85 -1.57 8.78 -7.85
C ALA A 85 -0.15 8.20 -7.78
N VAL A 86 0.43 7.83 -8.93
CA VAL A 86 1.82 7.34 -9.00
C VAL A 86 2.81 8.42 -9.45
N LYS A 87 2.37 9.67 -9.66
CA LYS A 87 3.24 10.75 -10.16
C LYS A 87 4.38 11.07 -9.20
N ASN A 88 4.09 11.11 -7.91
CA ASN A 88 5.08 11.29 -6.86
C ASN A 88 5.45 9.92 -6.27
N PRO A 89 6.71 9.47 -6.39
CA PRO A 89 7.09 8.13 -5.96
C PRO A 89 7.08 7.94 -4.43
N VAL A 90 7.37 8.98 -3.65
CA VAL A 90 7.36 8.92 -2.18
C VAL A 90 5.92 8.80 -1.69
N ASP A 91 5.04 9.65 -2.23
CA ASP A 91 3.62 9.64 -1.92
C ASP A 91 2.97 8.30 -2.31
N ALA A 92 3.23 7.83 -3.53
CA ALA A 92 2.75 6.54 -4.02
C ALA A 92 3.24 5.36 -3.18
N ALA A 93 4.52 5.36 -2.77
CA ALA A 93 5.08 4.33 -1.91
C ALA A 93 4.35 4.28 -0.55
N SER A 94 4.12 5.44 0.07
CA SER A 94 3.40 5.55 1.33
C SER A 94 1.94 5.09 1.20
N PHE A 95 1.28 5.45 0.10
CA PHE A 95 -0.08 5.02 -0.22
C PHE A 95 -0.18 3.50 -0.43
N PHE A 96 0.81 2.87 -1.08
CA PHE A 96 0.82 1.42 -1.24
C PHE A 96 0.90 0.69 0.09
N ILE A 97 1.67 1.23 1.05
CA ILE A 97 1.74 0.68 2.39
C ILE A 97 0.40 0.87 3.12
N GLN A 98 -0.20 2.06 3.04
CA GLN A 98 -1.54 2.30 3.57
C GLN A 98 -2.56 1.25 3.07
N LYS A 99 -2.60 0.98 1.77
CA LYS A 99 -3.53 -0.02 1.18
C LYS A 99 -3.17 -1.47 1.51
N ALA A 100 -1.90 -1.78 1.73
CA ALA A 100 -1.50 -3.08 2.26
C ALA A 100 -1.99 -3.29 3.70
N TYR A 101 -1.98 -2.25 4.54
CA TYR A 101 -2.57 -2.31 5.88
C TYR A 101 -4.10 -2.46 5.84
N HIS A 102 -4.79 -1.72 4.97
CA HIS A 102 -6.24 -1.94 4.75
C HIS A 102 -6.54 -3.39 4.36
N MET A 103 -5.76 -3.98 3.46
CA MET A 103 -5.92 -5.38 3.06
C MET A 103 -5.64 -6.35 4.22
N LYS A 104 -4.67 -6.06 5.09
CA LYS A 104 -4.42 -6.82 6.32
C LYS A 104 -5.64 -6.78 7.24
N GLU A 105 -6.20 -5.60 7.51
CA GLU A 105 -7.37 -5.45 8.38
C GLU A 105 -8.60 -6.17 7.81
N TYR A 106 -8.80 -6.10 6.49
CA TYR A 106 -9.83 -6.83 5.78
C TYR A 106 -9.74 -8.34 6.02
N LEU A 107 -8.53 -8.91 5.87
CA LEU A 107 -8.31 -10.35 6.10
C LEU A 107 -8.42 -10.75 7.57
N GLU A 108 -8.06 -9.86 8.50
CA GLU A 108 -8.20 -10.05 9.94
C GLU A 108 -9.65 -9.91 10.42
N GLY A 109 -10.58 -9.49 9.57
CA GLY A 109 -11.98 -9.23 9.93
C GLY A 109 -12.15 -8.02 10.85
N LYS A 110 -11.16 -7.13 10.91
CA LYS A 110 -11.28 -5.84 11.60
C LYS A 110 -12.14 -4.89 10.79
N LEU A 111 -12.81 -3.96 11.47
CA LEU A 111 -13.55 -2.90 10.79
C LEU A 111 -12.56 -1.98 10.05
N TYR A 112 -12.48 -2.17 8.73
CA TYR A 112 -11.49 -1.55 7.84
C TYR A 112 -12.05 -0.36 7.04
N TYR A 113 -13.29 0.05 7.34
CA TYR A 113 -13.97 1.20 6.75
C TYR A 113 -14.41 2.20 7.84
N GLY A 114 -14.64 3.46 7.45
CA GLY A 114 -15.00 4.55 8.36
C GLY A 114 -13.80 5.33 8.89
N GLY A 115 -14.08 6.39 9.65
CA GLY A 115 -13.06 7.37 10.09
C GLY A 115 -11.95 6.76 10.95
N GLU A 116 -12.28 5.83 11.86
CA GLU A 116 -11.28 5.16 12.69
C GLU A 116 -10.33 4.27 11.88
N ALA A 117 -10.84 3.55 10.88
CA ALA A 117 -10.03 2.73 10.00
C ALA A 117 -9.11 3.57 9.11
N GLU A 118 -9.63 4.70 8.60
CA GLU A 118 -8.80 5.64 7.84
C GLU A 118 -7.70 6.21 8.73
N LYS A 119 -8.02 6.64 9.96
CA LYS A 119 -7.05 7.14 10.94
C LYS A 119 -5.90 6.17 11.16
N ARG A 120 -6.18 4.91 11.54
CA ARG A 120 -5.15 3.88 11.75
C ARG A 120 -4.28 3.66 10.51
N SER A 121 -4.89 3.60 9.33
CA SER A 121 -4.12 3.41 8.09
C SER A 121 -3.23 4.62 7.75
N CYS A 122 -3.68 5.84 8.09
CA CYS A 122 -2.90 7.06 7.95
C CYS A 122 -1.73 7.10 8.94
N GLU A 123 -1.89 6.59 10.17
CA GLU A 123 -0.77 6.44 11.13
C GLU A 123 0.33 5.55 10.54
N GLU A 124 -0.04 4.43 9.91
CA GLU A 124 0.91 3.54 9.24
C GLU A 124 1.59 4.18 8.03
N ARG A 125 0.86 5.04 7.30
CA ARG A 125 1.43 5.84 6.20
C ARG A 125 2.48 6.83 6.71
N ILE A 126 2.18 7.54 7.80
CA ILE A 126 3.10 8.46 8.48
C ILE A 126 4.32 7.70 8.98
N HIS A 127 4.11 6.57 9.66
CA HIS A 127 5.19 5.74 10.16
C HIS A 127 6.12 5.25 9.04
N PHE A 128 5.57 4.83 7.91
CA PHE A 128 6.36 4.48 6.73
C PHE A 128 7.25 5.64 6.26
N LEU A 129 6.71 6.86 6.18
CA LEU A 129 7.46 8.05 5.75
C LEU A 129 8.60 8.37 6.71
N GLU A 130 8.39 8.26 8.02
CA GLU A 130 9.45 8.43 9.02
C GLU A 130 10.57 7.40 8.84
N VAL A 131 10.22 6.13 8.63
CA VAL A 131 11.20 5.06 8.40
C VAL A 131 11.98 5.28 7.11
N LEU A 132 11.28 5.64 6.01
CA LEU A 132 11.91 5.92 4.73
C LEU A 132 12.88 7.10 4.82
N LYS A 133 12.46 8.20 5.48
CA LYS A 133 13.29 9.38 5.74
C LYS A 133 14.58 9.02 6.47
N LYS A 134 14.50 8.16 7.49
CA LYS A 134 15.66 7.70 8.28
C LYS A 134 16.60 6.79 7.48
N LYS A 135 16.05 5.89 6.64
CA LYS A 135 16.84 4.89 5.90
C LYS A 135 17.41 5.38 4.57
N THR A 136 16.78 6.36 3.93
CA THR A 136 17.28 6.88 2.65
C THR A 136 18.51 7.77 2.83
N ARG A 137 19.42 7.72 1.85
CA ARG A 137 20.57 8.64 1.77
C ARG A 137 20.32 9.83 0.84
N LYS A 138 19.29 9.75 -0.02
CA LYS A 138 18.99 10.78 -1.02
C LYS A 138 18.30 11.97 -0.38
N LYS A 139 18.88 13.16 -0.53
CA LYS A 139 18.37 14.41 0.03
C LYS A 139 16.95 14.71 -0.44
N GLU A 140 16.70 14.63 -1.74
CA GLU A 140 15.39 14.85 -2.37
C GLU A 140 14.28 13.98 -1.76
N ILE A 141 14.58 12.70 -1.46
CA ILE A 141 13.61 11.79 -0.84
C ILE A 141 13.36 12.18 0.62
N LYS A 142 14.37 12.66 1.35
CA LYS A 142 14.19 13.12 2.73
C LYS A 142 13.32 14.38 2.79
N GLU A 143 13.65 15.36 1.95
CA GLU A 143 12.89 16.62 1.84
C GLU A 143 11.44 16.34 1.46
N GLU A 144 11.21 15.40 0.54
CA GLU A 144 9.85 15.02 0.14
C GLU A 144 9.10 14.25 1.25
N CYS A 145 9.78 13.38 2.01
CA CYS A 145 9.17 12.75 3.19
C CYS A 145 8.79 13.81 4.23
N GLU A 146 9.63 14.80 4.48
CA GLU A 146 9.35 15.91 5.41
C GLU A 146 8.13 16.72 4.96
N ARG A 147 8.08 17.09 3.68
CA ARG A 147 6.95 17.81 3.10
C ARG A 147 5.64 17.05 3.30
N LEU A 148 5.63 15.74 3.02
CA LEU A 148 4.45 14.90 3.21
C LEU A 148 4.08 14.75 4.70
N LEU A 149 5.05 14.52 5.58
CA LEU A 149 4.81 14.41 7.03
C LEU A 149 4.15 15.69 7.58
N ASN A 150 4.61 16.86 7.16
CA ASN A 150 4.03 18.14 7.56
C ASN A 150 2.57 18.26 7.09
N LEU A 151 2.29 17.92 5.82
CA LEU A 151 0.92 17.91 5.28
C LEU A 151 -0.03 17.00 6.06
N TRP A 152 0.45 15.82 6.47
CA TRP A 152 -0.35 14.90 7.28
C TRP A 152 -0.55 15.41 8.71
N SER A 153 0.44 16.08 9.30
CA SER A 153 0.31 16.69 10.63
C SER A 153 -0.72 17.83 10.66
N GLU A 154 -0.79 18.63 9.59
CA GLU A 154 -1.78 19.70 9.44
C GLU A 154 -3.19 19.13 9.23
N SER A 155 -3.29 18.02 8.48
CA SER A 155 -4.57 17.32 8.25
C SER A 155 -5.10 16.61 9.50
N TYR A 156 -4.20 16.19 10.40
CA TYR A 156 -4.55 15.58 11.69
C TYR A 156 -5.18 16.57 12.69
N LEU A 157 -4.94 17.88 12.53
CA LEU A 157 -5.52 18.92 13.39
C LEU A 157 -7.01 19.19 13.10
N VAL A 158 -7.59 18.57 12.07
CA VAL A 158 -8.97 18.78 11.62
C VAL A 158 -9.93 17.68 12.12
N TYR A 159 -9.45 16.74 12.95
CA TYR A 159 -10.28 15.73 13.61
C TYR A 159 -10.12 15.73 15.13
#